data_AF-A0AAV6FGI3-F1
#
_entry.id   AF-A0AAV6FGI3-F1
#
_cell.length_a   1.000
_cell.length_b   1.000
_cell.length_c   1.000
_cell.angle_alpha   90.00
_cell.angle_beta   90.00
_cell.angle_gamma   90.00
#
_symmetry.space_group_name_H-M   'P 1'
#
loop_
_entity.id
_entity.type
_entity.pdbx_description
1 polymer ?
#
loop_
_entity_poly.entity_id
_entity_poly.type
_entity_poly.pdbx_seq_one_letter_code
_entity_poly.pdbx_strand_id
1 'polypeptide(L)'
;MLHLQSRLLQDCGASDGLHAHLWKPFGLGVVSAPLHCSNHSIQLLIARVRREACPELTLTSGQLGIDDHPHVPADLFESEHIRLGKRVLSEQDSAAAHQYSRQGCPTGLRAELWALILNSTNEPEDIMHYEQLKAGVIQHDLLVDNLIYKDVKLTASNDDYYFVFEDFLYQILLCFSRDTTVLEHFNYNSATPPKSYIQGKTEEDGYAVIYPPNGVIPFHGFSMYVAPLCFLYNEPSRLYGVFREMYVRYFFRLHSISSHPSGIVSLCLQFERLLQAHLPQLFYHLREIGAQPLSIAFKWMVRAFSGYLSTDQLLLLWDRVLGFDSLEIVAVLAAAVFAFRAENLMEVTSLASAEAVLADLSTLKVMPLIQIFIFATVI
;
A
#
# COMPACT_ATOMS: atom_id res chain seq x y z
N MET A 1 6.03 -24.77 16.14
CA MET A 1 5.84 -23.32 16.36
C MET A 1 5.82 -22.94 17.84
N LEU A 2 4.99 -23.56 18.69
CA LEU A 2 4.98 -23.28 20.15
C LEU A 2 6.33 -23.52 20.86
N HIS A 3 7.17 -24.41 20.36
CA HIS A 3 8.50 -24.68 20.93
C HIS A 3 9.60 -23.64 20.58
N LEU A 4 9.39 -22.79 19.57
CA LEU A 4 10.32 -21.69 19.24
C LEU A 4 10.01 -20.41 20.04
N GLN A 5 8.73 -20.16 20.36
CA GLN A 5 8.32 -19.05 21.24
C GLN A 5 8.92 -19.16 22.65
N SER A 6 9.08 -20.38 23.20
CA SER A 6 9.54 -20.55 24.59
C SER A 6 11.03 -20.31 24.80
N ARG A 7 11.87 -20.34 23.75
CA ARG A 7 13.32 -20.12 23.87
C ARG A 7 13.72 -18.66 23.68
N LEU A 8 12.96 -17.88 22.91
CA LEU A 8 13.28 -16.48 22.62
C LEU A 8 12.71 -15.49 23.65
N LEU A 9 11.70 -15.89 24.42
CA LEU A 9 11.13 -15.06 25.50
C LEU A 9 12.01 -14.99 26.76
N GLN A 10 13.06 -15.82 26.89
CA GLN A 10 13.97 -15.76 28.04
C GLN A 10 15.11 -14.73 27.89
N ASP A 11 15.42 -14.27 26.66
CA ASP A 11 16.54 -13.35 26.41
C ASP A 11 16.13 -11.88 26.23
N CYS A 12 14.83 -11.56 26.21
CA CYS A 12 14.34 -10.17 26.06
C CYS A 12 14.24 -9.36 27.38
N GLY A 13 14.80 -9.88 28.47
CA GLY A 13 14.77 -9.24 29.79
C GLY A 13 15.90 -8.24 30.03
N ALA A 14 16.13 -7.26 29.15
CA ALA A 14 16.89 -6.04 29.47
C ALA A 14 16.90 -5.05 28.28
N SER A 15 16.08 -4.00 28.34
CA SER A 15 16.47 -2.60 28.07
C SER A 15 15.23 -1.72 27.83
N ASP A 16 14.57 -1.35 28.92
CA ASP A 16 13.79 -0.11 28.94
C ASP A 16 14.78 1.06 28.83
N GLY A 17 14.75 1.78 27.70
CA GLY A 17 15.50 3.03 27.54
C GLY A 17 16.25 3.20 26.22
N LEU A 18 15.59 3.02 25.07
CA LEU A 18 16.15 3.45 23.77
C LEU A 18 15.05 3.78 22.74
N HIS A 19 14.03 4.52 23.17
CA HIS A 19 12.86 4.85 22.34
C HIS A 19 12.97 6.14 21.51
N ALA A 20 14.14 6.77 21.34
CA ALA A 20 14.20 8.12 20.73
C ALA A 20 15.27 8.41 19.66
N HIS A 21 16.14 7.46 19.25
CA HIS A 21 17.31 7.85 18.42
C HIS A 21 17.63 7.02 17.16
N LEU A 22 16.77 6.09 16.72
CA LEU A 22 17.04 5.29 15.50
C LEU A 22 16.20 5.64 14.26
N TRP A 23 15.40 6.72 14.33
CA TRP A 23 14.81 7.36 13.16
C TRP A 23 15.38 8.76 12.99
N LYS A 24 16.64 8.84 12.55
CA LYS A 24 16.98 9.96 11.67
C LYS A 24 16.43 9.55 10.30
N PRO A 25 15.50 10.31 9.69
CA PRO A 25 15.12 10.06 8.32
C PRO A 25 16.42 10.01 7.51
N PHE A 26 16.55 9.04 6.62
CA PHE A 26 17.53 9.12 5.54
C PHE A 26 17.45 10.54 5.00
N GLY A 27 18.52 11.30 5.24
CA GLY A 27 18.72 12.63 4.71
C GLY A 27 18.95 12.50 3.22
N LEU A 28 17.92 12.07 2.48
CA LEU A 28 17.68 12.62 1.17
C LEU A 28 17.47 14.10 1.44
N GLY A 29 18.55 14.87 1.30
CA GLY A 29 18.42 16.24 0.84
C GLY A 29 17.68 16.16 -0.47
N VAL A 30 16.34 16.09 -0.39
CA VAL A 30 15.47 16.47 -1.47
C VAL A 30 15.93 17.88 -1.75
N VAL A 31 16.69 18.04 -2.82
CA VAL A 31 16.99 19.35 -3.38
C VAL A 31 15.61 19.99 -3.51
N SER A 32 15.31 20.91 -2.60
CA SER A 32 14.12 21.73 -2.62
C SER A 32 14.30 22.73 -3.74
N ALA A 33 14.36 22.23 -4.97
CA ALA A 33 14.11 23.04 -6.13
C ALA A 33 12.61 23.30 -6.12
N PRO A 34 12.14 24.54 -5.91
CA PRO A 34 10.75 24.86 -6.10
C PRO A 34 10.44 24.61 -7.58
N LEU A 35 9.69 23.55 -7.88
CA LEU A 35 9.02 23.42 -9.17
C LEU A 35 7.86 24.44 -9.15
N HIS A 36 8.20 25.72 -9.30
CA HIS A 36 7.22 26.77 -9.58
C HIS A 36 6.61 26.48 -10.95
N CYS A 37 5.49 25.76 -10.97
CA CYS A 37 4.65 25.67 -12.14
C CYS A 37 3.40 26.52 -11.90
N SER A 38 3.58 27.84 -12.00
CA SER A 38 2.53 28.86 -11.82
C SER A 38 1.54 28.92 -12.98
N ASN A 39 1.43 27.87 -13.79
CA ASN A 39 0.66 27.91 -15.03
C ASN A 39 -0.67 27.19 -14.85
N HIS A 40 -1.72 27.97 -14.58
CA HIS A 40 -3.09 27.50 -14.37
C HIS A 40 -3.59 26.56 -15.49
N SER A 41 -3.12 26.75 -16.72
CA SER A 41 -3.41 25.88 -17.87
C SER A 41 -2.86 24.45 -17.75
N ILE A 42 -1.68 24.27 -17.15
CA ILE A 42 -1.09 22.93 -16.92
C ILE A 42 -1.86 22.19 -15.82
N GLN A 43 -2.35 22.93 -14.82
CA GLN A 43 -3.13 22.37 -13.71
C GLN A 43 -4.51 21.88 -14.17
N LEU A 44 -5.20 22.63 -15.02
CA LEU A 44 -6.46 22.21 -15.65
C LEU A 44 -6.28 20.99 -16.56
N LEU A 45 -5.15 20.91 -17.28
CA LEU A 45 -4.81 19.73 -18.09
C LEU A 45 -4.60 18.48 -17.21
N ILE A 46 -3.94 18.61 -16.07
CA ILE A 46 -3.72 17.49 -15.13
C ILE A 46 -5.05 17.00 -14.53
N ALA A 47 -5.96 17.92 -14.16
CA ALA A 47 -7.28 17.54 -13.66
C ALA A 47 -8.13 16.86 -14.75
N ARG A 48 -8.05 17.35 -15.99
CA ARG A 48 -8.77 16.79 -17.14
C ARG A 48 -8.26 15.41 -17.55
N VAL A 49 -6.94 15.22 -17.66
CA VAL A 49 -6.32 13.93 -17.99
C VAL A 49 -6.69 12.86 -16.96
N ARG A 50 -6.91 13.23 -15.69
CA ARG A 50 -7.36 12.27 -14.67
C ARG A 50 -8.81 11.89 -14.75
N ARG A 51 -9.71 12.82 -15.07
CA ARG A 51 -11.11 12.46 -15.37
C ARG A 51 -11.20 11.52 -16.56
N GLU A 52 -10.34 11.73 -17.55
CA GLU A 52 -10.23 10.86 -18.73
C GLU A 52 -9.58 9.51 -18.40
N ALA A 53 -8.69 9.43 -17.40
CA ALA A 53 -8.05 8.19 -16.95
C ALA A 53 -8.93 7.31 -16.06
N CYS A 54 -9.89 7.89 -15.32
CA CYS A 54 -10.78 7.16 -14.41
C CYS A 54 -12.27 7.47 -14.67
N PRO A 55 -12.81 7.22 -15.89
CA PRO A 55 -14.18 7.58 -16.24
C PRO A 55 -15.22 6.82 -15.40
N GLU A 56 -14.88 5.63 -14.90
CA GLU A 56 -15.76 4.83 -14.04
C GLU A 56 -16.01 5.51 -12.69
N LEU A 57 -15.12 6.40 -12.24
CA LEU A 57 -15.25 7.11 -10.97
C LEU A 57 -16.16 8.35 -11.04
N THR A 58 -16.87 8.59 -12.15
CA THR A 58 -17.81 9.72 -12.23
C THR A 58 -18.96 9.58 -11.22
N LEU A 59 -19.56 10.71 -10.83
CA LEU A 59 -20.67 10.75 -9.87
C LEU A 59 -21.96 10.05 -10.37
N THR A 60 -22.03 9.72 -11.66
CA THR A 60 -23.18 9.06 -12.29
C THR A 60 -23.01 7.56 -12.47
N SER A 61 -21.79 7.05 -12.26
CA SER A 61 -21.48 5.63 -12.36
C SER A 61 -21.69 4.94 -11.02
N GLY A 62 -22.36 3.79 -11.02
CA GLY A 62 -22.53 2.99 -9.81
C GLY A 62 -21.19 2.51 -9.24
N GLN A 63 -21.02 2.61 -7.92
CA GLN A 63 -19.79 2.29 -7.20
C GLN A 63 -20.08 1.49 -5.93
N LEU A 64 -19.34 0.39 -5.72
CA LEU A 64 -19.26 -0.23 -4.41
C LEU A 64 -18.51 0.69 -3.43
N GLY A 65 -19.02 0.79 -2.21
CA GLY A 65 -18.67 1.79 -1.21
C GLY A 65 -19.55 3.05 -1.23
N ILE A 66 -20.56 3.11 -2.11
CA ILE A 66 -21.51 4.24 -2.27
C ILE A 66 -22.93 3.71 -2.48
N ASP A 67 -23.14 2.95 -3.56
CA ASP A 67 -24.45 2.51 -4.04
C ASP A 67 -24.89 1.14 -3.48
N ASP A 68 -24.07 0.57 -2.59
CA ASP A 68 -24.29 -0.66 -1.82
C ASP A 68 -24.72 -0.39 -0.37
N HIS A 69 -25.05 0.87 -0.03
CA HIS A 69 -25.51 1.21 1.31
C HIS A 69 -26.95 0.71 1.56
N PRO A 70 -27.28 0.15 2.73
CA PRO A 70 -28.62 -0.37 3.07
C PRO A 70 -29.77 0.66 3.05
N HIS A 71 -29.48 1.94 2.79
CA HIS A 71 -30.49 3.01 2.69
C HIS A 71 -30.80 3.40 1.24
N VAL A 72 -30.04 2.88 0.28
CA VAL A 72 -30.35 2.90 -1.16
C VAL A 72 -31.08 1.58 -1.45
N PRO A 73 -32.15 1.54 -2.26
CA PRO A 73 -32.78 0.28 -2.63
C PRO A 73 -31.74 -0.69 -3.22
N ALA A 74 -31.39 -1.73 -2.45
CA ALA A 74 -30.30 -2.67 -2.75
C ALA A 74 -30.53 -3.51 -4.01
N ASP A 75 -31.72 -3.42 -4.60
CA ASP A 75 -32.23 -4.47 -5.45
C ASP A 75 -31.74 -4.43 -6.91
N LEU A 76 -31.08 -3.34 -7.35
CA LEU A 76 -30.65 -3.21 -8.76
C LEU A 76 -29.14 -3.14 -8.98
N PHE A 77 -28.38 -2.32 -8.24
CA PHE A 77 -26.95 -2.17 -8.54
C PHE A 77 -26.13 -3.34 -8.01
N GLU A 78 -26.15 -3.59 -6.69
CA GLU A 78 -25.30 -4.62 -6.08
C GLU A 78 -25.64 -6.02 -6.61
N SER A 79 -26.93 -6.34 -6.74
CA SER A 79 -27.40 -7.63 -7.27
C SER A 79 -26.90 -7.90 -8.69
N GLU A 80 -27.05 -6.91 -9.59
CA GLU A 80 -26.54 -7.02 -10.96
C GLU A 80 -25.02 -7.01 -11.00
N HIS A 81 -24.35 -6.22 -10.16
CA HIS A 81 -22.90 -6.16 -10.09
C HIS A 81 -22.31 -7.51 -9.64
N ILE A 82 -22.92 -8.17 -8.65
CA ILE A 82 -22.57 -9.54 -8.22
C ILE A 82 -22.79 -10.53 -9.37
N ARG A 83 -23.91 -10.42 -10.10
CA ARG A 83 -24.21 -11.31 -11.23
C ARG A 83 -23.17 -11.17 -12.34
N LEU A 84 -22.75 -9.94 -12.65
CA LEU A 84 -21.69 -9.66 -13.61
C LEU A 84 -20.33 -10.19 -13.13
N GLY A 85 -19.98 -9.98 -11.87
CA GLY A 85 -18.73 -10.48 -11.29
C GLY A 85 -18.61 -12.01 -11.36
N LYS A 86 -19.70 -12.73 -11.08
CA LYS A 86 -19.75 -14.20 -11.24
C LYS A 86 -19.51 -14.63 -12.69
N ARG A 87 -20.04 -13.86 -13.66
CA ARG A 87 -19.82 -14.13 -15.08
C ARG A 87 -18.35 -13.94 -15.47
N VAL A 88 -17.75 -12.83 -15.06
CA VAL A 88 -16.31 -12.55 -15.29
C VAL A 88 -15.45 -13.70 -14.75
N LEU A 89 -15.72 -14.16 -13.52
CA LEU A 89 -15.01 -15.30 -12.94
C LEU A 89 -15.24 -16.61 -13.73
N SER A 90 -16.46 -16.85 -14.22
CA SER A 90 -16.75 -18.06 -15.01
C SER A 90 -16.04 -18.08 -16.36
N GLU A 91 -15.83 -16.90 -16.96
CA GLU A 91 -15.13 -16.74 -18.24
C GLU A 91 -13.60 -16.77 -18.07
N GLN A 92 -13.08 -16.67 -16.83
CA GLN A 92 -11.64 -16.66 -16.50
C GLN A 92 -10.87 -15.57 -17.27
N ASP A 93 -11.50 -14.43 -17.52
CA ASP A 93 -10.91 -13.31 -18.25
C ASP A 93 -10.32 -12.27 -17.28
N SER A 94 -8.99 -12.24 -17.20
CA SER A 94 -8.23 -11.30 -16.37
C SER A 94 -8.43 -9.84 -16.79
N ALA A 95 -8.54 -9.54 -18.09
CA ALA A 95 -8.76 -8.18 -18.57
C ALA A 95 -10.17 -7.68 -18.21
N ALA A 96 -11.18 -8.56 -18.32
CA ALA A 96 -12.52 -8.26 -17.85
C ALA A 96 -12.57 -8.05 -16.32
N ALA A 97 -11.79 -8.82 -15.55
CA ALA A 97 -11.68 -8.66 -14.10
C ALA A 97 -11.05 -7.32 -13.71
N HIS A 98 -10.01 -6.86 -14.42
CA HIS A 98 -9.47 -5.50 -14.26
C HIS A 98 -10.55 -4.44 -14.48
N GLN A 99 -11.24 -4.48 -15.62
CA GLN A 99 -12.27 -3.49 -15.94
C GLN A 99 -13.41 -3.49 -14.91
N TYR A 100 -13.87 -4.67 -14.50
CA TYR A 100 -14.91 -4.84 -13.50
C TYR A 100 -14.52 -4.22 -12.15
N SER A 101 -13.29 -4.44 -11.71
CA SER A 101 -12.80 -4.01 -10.39
C SER A 101 -12.66 -2.49 -10.23
N ARG A 102 -12.71 -1.72 -11.33
CA ARG A 102 -12.72 -0.24 -11.29
C ARG A 102 -13.94 0.34 -10.57
N GLN A 103 -15.04 -0.38 -10.54
CA GLN A 103 -16.26 -0.04 -9.78
C GLN A 103 -16.31 -0.70 -8.39
N GLY A 104 -15.24 -1.42 -8.02
CA GLY A 104 -15.11 -2.17 -6.79
C GLY A 104 -15.51 -3.63 -6.92
N CYS A 105 -15.02 -4.46 -5.99
CA CYS A 105 -15.30 -5.88 -5.93
C CYS A 105 -16.28 -6.20 -4.78
N PRO A 106 -17.34 -6.99 -4.99
CA PRO A 106 -18.17 -7.46 -3.88
C PRO A 106 -17.37 -8.32 -2.90
N THR A 107 -17.67 -8.25 -1.60
CA THR A 107 -16.92 -8.97 -0.56
C THR A 107 -16.81 -10.47 -0.82
N GLY A 108 -17.89 -11.11 -1.26
CA GLY A 108 -17.90 -12.55 -1.56
C GLY A 108 -17.15 -12.96 -2.84
N LEU A 109 -16.76 -12.00 -3.69
CA LEU A 109 -16.06 -12.28 -4.95
C LEU A 109 -14.63 -11.71 -5.00
N ARG A 110 -14.28 -10.82 -4.06
CA ARG A 110 -13.04 -10.05 -4.08
C ARG A 110 -11.78 -10.91 -4.18
N ALA A 111 -11.67 -11.95 -3.34
CA ALA A 111 -10.51 -12.83 -3.31
C ALA A 111 -10.29 -13.52 -4.67
N GLU A 112 -11.35 -14.02 -5.30
CA GLU A 112 -11.27 -14.68 -6.61
C GLU A 112 -10.94 -13.70 -7.73
N LEU A 113 -11.55 -12.50 -7.72
CA LEU A 113 -11.28 -11.46 -8.73
C LEU A 113 -9.84 -10.97 -8.65
N TRP A 114 -9.31 -10.75 -7.44
CA TRP A 114 -7.92 -10.34 -7.25
C TRP A 114 -6.95 -11.43 -7.69
N ALA A 115 -7.22 -12.69 -7.33
CA ALA A 115 -6.42 -13.82 -7.80
C ALA A 115 -6.39 -13.90 -9.33
N LEU A 116 -7.54 -13.70 -10.00
CA LEU A 116 -7.65 -13.70 -11.47
C LEU A 116 -6.88 -12.52 -12.11
N ILE A 117 -6.97 -11.31 -11.54
CA ILE A 117 -6.20 -10.15 -12.00
C ILE A 117 -4.69 -10.39 -11.85
N LEU A 118 -4.29 -10.94 -10.71
CA LEU A 118 -2.89 -11.18 -10.39
C LEU A 118 -2.36 -12.43 -11.08
N ASN A 119 -3.20 -13.20 -11.79
CA ASN A 119 -2.85 -14.54 -12.27
C ASN A 119 -2.23 -15.41 -11.15
N SER A 120 -2.72 -15.22 -9.91
CA SER A 120 -2.26 -15.98 -8.76
C SER A 120 -3.09 -17.24 -8.63
N THR A 121 -2.48 -18.36 -8.91
CA THR A 121 -3.06 -19.69 -8.73
C THR A 121 -2.74 -20.23 -7.33
N ASN A 122 -3.32 -21.38 -6.99
CA ASN A 122 -2.96 -22.17 -5.82
C ASN A 122 -2.90 -23.65 -6.23
N GLU A 123 -2.25 -23.90 -7.37
CA GLU A 123 -2.09 -25.24 -7.92
C GLU A 123 -1.06 -26.05 -7.10
N PRO A 124 -0.96 -27.38 -7.27
CA PRO A 124 -0.03 -28.21 -6.52
C PRO A 124 1.43 -27.73 -6.57
N GLU A 125 1.86 -27.15 -7.69
CA GLU A 125 3.19 -26.55 -7.86
C GLU A 125 3.40 -25.33 -6.97
N ASP A 126 2.39 -24.46 -6.84
CA ASP A 126 2.45 -23.26 -5.99
C ASP A 126 2.50 -23.65 -4.50
N ILE A 127 1.71 -24.64 -4.11
CA ILE A 127 1.71 -25.18 -2.74
C ILE A 127 3.07 -25.80 -2.41
N MET A 128 3.63 -26.57 -3.36
CA MET A 128 4.94 -27.18 -3.19
C MET A 128 6.05 -26.12 -3.08
N HIS A 129 6.01 -25.06 -3.90
CA HIS A 129 6.93 -23.93 -3.80
C HIS A 129 6.85 -23.26 -2.43
N TYR A 130 5.64 -22.97 -1.95
CA TYR A 130 5.44 -22.39 -0.61
C TYR A 130 5.96 -23.30 0.51
N GLU A 131 5.71 -24.62 0.45
CA GLU A 131 6.21 -25.55 1.47
C GLU A 131 7.75 -25.67 1.44
N GLN A 132 8.39 -25.52 0.26
CA GLN A 132 9.85 -25.43 0.17
C GLN A 132 10.39 -24.16 0.86
N LEU A 133 9.77 -22.99 0.63
CA LEU A 133 10.15 -21.75 1.31
C LEU A 133 10.01 -21.87 2.83
N LYS A 134 8.91 -22.45 3.29
CA LYS A 134 8.63 -22.70 4.71
C LYS A 134 9.64 -23.68 5.32
N ALA A 135 10.03 -24.73 4.60
CA ALA A 135 11.12 -25.61 5.02
C ALA A 135 12.44 -24.82 5.14
N GLY A 136 12.70 -23.89 4.22
CA GLY A 136 13.84 -22.97 4.27
C GLY A 136 13.84 -22.09 5.53
N VAL A 137 12.68 -21.55 5.93
CA VAL A 137 12.52 -20.78 7.19
C VAL A 137 12.86 -21.63 8.41
N ILE A 138 12.42 -22.90 8.44
CA ILE A 138 12.67 -23.80 9.59
C ILE A 138 14.14 -24.20 9.68
N GLN A 139 14.81 -24.36 8.54
CA GLN A 139 16.19 -24.83 8.47
C GLN A 139 17.22 -23.72 8.68
N HIS A 140 16.89 -22.48 8.31
CA HIS A 140 17.85 -21.37 8.29
C HIS A 140 17.27 -20.10 8.92
N ASP A 141 17.89 -19.69 10.02
CA ASP A 141 17.66 -18.40 10.65
C ASP A 141 18.39 -17.30 9.85
N LEU A 142 17.67 -16.24 9.48
CA LEU A 142 18.23 -15.07 8.82
C LEU A 142 18.14 -13.85 9.74
N LEU A 143 19.12 -12.94 9.66
CA LEU A 143 19.07 -11.67 10.41
C LEU A 143 17.78 -10.88 10.12
N VAL A 144 17.25 -10.99 8.91
CA VAL A 144 16.01 -10.32 8.51
C VAL A 144 14.78 -10.80 9.28
N ASP A 145 14.82 -12.01 9.86
CA ASP A 145 13.71 -12.56 10.63
C ASP A 145 13.45 -11.72 11.87
N ASN A 146 14.50 -11.25 12.53
CA ASN A 146 14.39 -10.36 13.68
C ASN A 146 13.75 -9.02 13.31
N LEU A 147 14.01 -8.52 12.10
CA LEU A 147 13.36 -7.30 11.60
C LEU A 147 11.87 -7.54 11.35
N ILE A 148 11.51 -8.70 10.78
CA ILE A 148 10.12 -9.09 10.53
C ILE A 148 9.37 -9.28 11.86
N TYR A 149 9.93 -10.03 12.81
CA TYR A 149 9.35 -10.24 14.13
C TYR A 149 9.09 -8.91 14.84
N LYS A 150 10.10 -8.03 14.85
CA LYS A 150 9.98 -6.71 15.46
C LYS A 150 8.92 -5.86 14.75
N ASP A 151 8.87 -5.88 13.42
CA ASP A 151 7.90 -5.10 12.66
C ASP A 151 6.47 -5.52 12.97
N VAL A 152 6.15 -6.82 12.85
CA VAL A 152 4.81 -7.36 13.16
C VAL A 152 4.39 -7.00 14.58
N LYS A 153 5.28 -7.16 15.57
CA LYS A 153 5.00 -6.82 16.97
C LYS A 153 4.75 -5.34 17.21
N LEU A 154 5.42 -4.45 16.48
CA LEU A 154 5.24 -3.00 16.62
C LEU A 154 4.05 -2.46 15.82
N THR A 155 3.52 -3.24 14.89
CA THR A 155 2.48 -2.80 13.95
C THR A 155 1.21 -3.61 14.13
N ALA A 156 1.02 -4.67 13.36
CA ALA A 156 -0.19 -5.47 13.33
C ALA A 156 -0.60 -6.03 14.70
N SER A 157 0.34 -6.46 15.54
CA SER A 157 0.01 -6.95 16.89
C SER A 157 -0.55 -5.87 17.83
N ASN A 158 -0.30 -4.58 17.54
CA ASN A 158 -0.82 -3.44 18.30
C ASN A 158 -1.99 -2.75 17.59
N ASP A 159 -2.50 -3.34 16.51
CA ASP A 159 -3.59 -2.79 15.71
C ASP A 159 -4.91 -3.47 16.10
N ASP A 160 -5.96 -2.68 16.29
CA ASP A 160 -7.27 -3.14 16.76
C ASP A 160 -7.93 -4.15 15.79
N TYR A 161 -7.57 -4.12 14.51
CA TYR A 161 -8.12 -5.01 13.50
C TYR A 161 -7.20 -6.20 13.18
N TYR A 162 -5.88 -5.98 13.20
CA TYR A 162 -4.92 -6.96 12.67
C TYR A 162 -4.25 -7.84 13.74
N PHE A 163 -4.45 -7.59 15.03
CA PHE A 163 -3.77 -8.34 16.10
C PHE A 163 -3.96 -9.87 16.03
N VAL A 164 -5.08 -10.33 15.45
CA VAL A 164 -5.41 -11.75 15.28
C VAL A 164 -4.58 -12.47 14.21
N PHE A 165 -3.91 -11.72 13.32
CA PHE A 165 -3.20 -12.30 12.17
C PHE A 165 -1.70 -12.43 12.36
N GLU A 166 -1.19 -12.26 13.58
CA GLU A 166 0.25 -12.33 13.86
C GLU A 166 0.91 -13.59 13.26
N ASP A 167 0.34 -14.77 13.50
CA ASP A 167 0.89 -16.04 12.99
C ASP A 167 0.82 -16.14 11.46
N PHE A 168 -0.19 -15.54 10.83
CA PHE A 168 -0.30 -15.47 9.38
C PHE A 168 0.79 -14.56 8.81
N LEU A 169 1.02 -13.39 9.41
CA LEU A 169 2.04 -12.46 8.96
C LEU A 169 3.43 -13.09 8.97
N TYR A 170 3.78 -13.87 9.99
CA TYR A 170 5.06 -14.61 10.00
C TYR A 170 5.15 -15.67 8.91
N GLN A 171 4.08 -16.44 8.71
CA GLN A 171 4.03 -17.48 7.67
C GLN A 171 4.26 -16.90 6.27
N ILE A 172 3.78 -15.69 6.01
CA ILE A 172 3.94 -15.03 4.71
C ILE A 172 5.28 -14.31 4.61
N LEU A 173 5.61 -13.44 5.55
CA LEU A 173 6.77 -12.54 5.45
C LEU A 173 8.10 -13.28 5.57
N LEU A 174 8.19 -14.31 6.42
CA LEU A 174 9.42 -15.10 6.52
C LEU A 174 9.65 -15.88 5.22
N CYS A 175 8.63 -16.55 4.68
CA CYS A 175 8.73 -17.22 3.38
C CYS A 175 9.07 -16.23 2.25
N PHE A 176 8.46 -15.04 2.25
CA PHE A 176 8.73 -13.99 1.28
C PHE A 176 10.20 -13.57 1.27
N SER A 177 10.85 -13.46 2.43
CA SER A 177 12.29 -13.12 2.49
C SER A 177 13.22 -14.17 1.88
N ARG A 178 12.78 -15.42 1.75
CA ARG A 178 13.56 -16.52 1.14
C ARG A 178 13.33 -16.66 -0.36
N ASP A 179 12.25 -16.11 -0.90
CA ASP A 179 11.88 -16.37 -2.29
C ASP A 179 12.72 -15.53 -3.27
N THR A 180 13.59 -16.22 -4.00
CA THR A 180 14.46 -15.60 -5.00
C THR A 180 13.71 -15.18 -6.27
N THR A 181 12.51 -15.71 -6.53
CA THR A 181 11.68 -15.29 -7.68
C THR A 181 11.25 -13.82 -7.57
N VAL A 182 11.17 -13.29 -6.34
CA VAL A 182 10.89 -11.87 -6.08
C VAL A 182 11.94 -10.97 -6.73
N LEU A 183 13.18 -11.44 -6.94
CA LEU A 183 14.24 -10.63 -7.56
C LEU A 183 13.89 -10.15 -8.98
N GLU A 184 12.96 -10.82 -9.66
CA GLU A 184 12.52 -10.44 -11.00
C GLU A 184 12.00 -9.00 -11.08
N HIS A 185 11.46 -8.43 -9.98
CA HIS A 185 10.97 -7.06 -9.98
C HIS A 185 12.09 -6.02 -10.21
N PHE A 186 13.35 -6.36 -9.91
CA PHE A 186 14.51 -5.50 -10.21
C PHE A 186 14.78 -5.37 -11.71
N ASN A 187 14.32 -6.30 -12.54
CA ASN A 187 14.47 -6.19 -14.01
C ASN A 187 13.69 -5.01 -14.59
N TYR A 188 12.67 -4.53 -13.86
CA TYR A 188 11.76 -3.48 -14.31
C TYR A 188 11.93 -2.18 -13.53
N ASN A 189 13.01 -2.04 -12.75
CA ASN A 189 13.30 -0.82 -12.01
C ASN A 189 14.81 -0.51 -12.00
N SER A 190 15.18 0.69 -11.55
CA SER A 190 16.57 1.16 -11.55
C SER A 190 17.33 0.80 -10.27
N ALA A 191 16.68 0.15 -9.30
CA ALA A 191 17.32 -0.30 -8.07
C ALA A 191 18.07 -1.60 -8.31
N THR A 192 19.07 -1.85 -7.48
CA THR A 192 19.83 -3.10 -7.46
C THR A 192 19.55 -3.82 -6.14
N PRO A 193 19.45 -5.16 -6.15
CA PRO A 193 19.26 -5.91 -4.91
C PRO A 193 20.44 -5.67 -3.95
N PRO A 194 20.16 -5.51 -2.65
CA PRO A 194 21.18 -5.39 -1.63
C PRO A 194 22.06 -6.63 -1.59
N LYS A 195 23.35 -6.43 -1.38
CA LYS A 195 24.34 -7.50 -1.27
C LYS A 195 24.95 -7.50 0.12
N SER A 196 25.26 -8.68 0.62
CA SER A 196 26.02 -8.91 1.85
C SER A 196 27.25 -9.76 1.53
N TYR A 197 28.26 -9.68 2.39
CA TYR A 197 29.48 -10.47 2.27
C TYR A 197 29.42 -11.67 3.20
N ILE A 198 29.90 -12.81 2.72
CA ILE A 198 30.01 -14.02 3.54
C ILE A 198 31.05 -13.76 4.64
N GLN A 199 30.65 -13.98 5.89
CA GLN A 199 31.47 -13.72 7.07
C GLN A 199 32.86 -14.37 6.96
N GLY A 200 33.91 -13.56 7.14
CA GLY A 200 35.31 -14.01 7.10
C GLY A 200 36.02 -13.91 5.74
N LYS A 201 35.35 -13.37 4.69
CA LYS A 201 35.98 -13.07 3.39
C LYS A 201 35.81 -11.58 3.06
N THR A 202 36.89 -10.83 3.21
CA THR A 202 36.93 -9.37 3.05
C THR A 202 36.91 -8.97 1.58
N GLU A 203 35.96 -8.08 1.22
CA GLU A 203 36.04 -7.04 0.17
C GLU A 203 36.61 -7.38 -1.23
N GLU A 204 36.53 -8.63 -1.68
CA GLU A 204 36.62 -8.95 -3.12
C GLU A 204 35.21 -9.14 -3.69
N ASP A 205 34.88 -8.42 -4.78
CA ASP A 205 33.56 -8.41 -5.45
C ASP A 205 33.03 -9.82 -5.82
N GLY A 206 33.90 -10.84 -5.85
CA GLY A 206 33.54 -12.24 -6.09
C GLY A 206 32.78 -12.93 -4.95
N TYR A 207 32.67 -12.34 -3.77
CA TYR A 207 32.02 -12.96 -2.59
C TYR A 207 30.75 -12.23 -2.10
N ALA A 208 30.28 -11.22 -2.83
CA ALA A 208 29.05 -10.52 -2.51
C ALA A 208 27.83 -11.36 -2.97
N VAL A 209 26.96 -11.73 -2.03
CA VAL A 209 25.71 -12.47 -2.29
C VAL A 209 24.51 -11.58 -2.05
N ILE A 210 23.43 -11.76 -2.81
CA ILE A 210 22.18 -11.02 -2.58
C ILE A 210 21.62 -11.40 -1.21
N TYR A 211 21.27 -10.40 -0.41
CA TYR A 211 20.77 -10.60 0.93
C TYR A 211 19.78 -9.50 1.35
N PRO A 212 18.56 -9.85 1.81
CA PRO A 212 18.01 -11.21 1.93
C PRO A 212 17.85 -11.91 0.57
N PRO A 213 17.58 -13.22 0.52
CA PRO A 213 17.45 -13.96 -0.75
C PRO A 213 16.48 -13.34 -1.77
N ASN A 214 15.40 -12.70 -1.30
CA ASN A 214 14.45 -11.99 -2.15
C ASN A 214 14.87 -10.57 -2.57
N GLY A 215 16.01 -10.08 -2.05
CA GLY A 215 16.53 -8.73 -2.30
C GLY A 215 15.75 -7.59 -1.64
N VAL A 216 14.88 -7.87 -0.67
CA VAL A 216 14.06 -6.85 0.00
C VAL A 216 14.40 -6.78 1.48
N ILE A 217 14.83 -5.61 1.96
CA ILE A 217 15.03 -5.35 3.38
C ILE A 217 13.71 -4.80 3.95
N PRO A 218 13.04 -5.51 4.88
CA PRO A 218 11.84 -5.02 5.54
C PRO A 218 12.11 -3.73 6.30
N PHE A 219 11.16 -2.80 6.21
CA PHE A 219 11.13 -1.55 6.95
C PHE A 219 9.93 -1.54 7.90
N HIS A 220 9.83 -0.52 8.74
CA HIS A 220 8.71 -0.42 9.67
C HIS A 220 7.37 -0.19 8.95
N GLY A 221 6.39 -1.04 9.21
CA GLY A 221 5.12 -1.08 8.52
C GLY A 221 5.11 -1.96 7.28
N PHE A 222 6.14 -2.77 7.04
CA PHE A 222 6.17 -3.69 5.90
C PHE A 222 5.09 -4.78 6.03
N SER A 223 4.84 -5.25 7.25
CA SER A 223 3.77 -6.21 7.56
C SER A 223 2.38 -5.73 7.14
N MET A 224 2.18 -4.40 7.08
CA MET A 224 0.89 -3.78 6.75
C MET A 224 0.49 -3.98 5.29
N TYR A 225 1.40 -4.39 4.40
CA TYR A 225 1.01 -4.82 3.05
C TYR A 225 0.31 -6.18 3.03
N VAL A 226 0.56 -7.03 4.04
CA VAL A 226 -0.03 -8.38 4.14
C VAL A 226 -1.28 -8.37 5.01
N ALA A 227 -1.29 -7.61 6.10
CA ALA A 227 -2.34 -7.67 7.13
C ALA A 227 -3.78 -7.56 6.58
N PRO A 228 -4.10 -6.65 5.63
CA PRO A 228 -5.45 -6.58 5.04
C PRO A 228 -5.81 -7.82 4.20
N LEU A 229 -4.82 -8.46 3.57
CA LEU A 229 -5.03 -9.65 2.74
C LEU A 229 -5.41 -10.88 3.59
N CYS A 230 -5.06 -10.89 4.88
CA CYS A 230 -5.45 -11.97 5.80
C CYS A 230 -6.98 -12.07 5.99
N PHE A 231 -7.73 -10.99 5.74
CA PHE A 231 -9.19 -11.04 5.71
C PHE A 231 -9.76 -11.70 4.46
N LEU A 232 -8.97 -11.79 3.38
CA LEU A 232 -9.40 -12.33 2.08
C LEU A 232 -9.00 -13.79 1.89
N TYR A 233 -7.87 -14.21 2.43
CA TYR A 233 -7.29 -15.53 2.18
C TYR A 233 -6.93 -16.23 3.50
N ASN A 234 -7.54 -17.39 3.71
CA ASN A 234 -7.33 -18.25 4.87
C ASN A 234 -6.23 -19.31 4.64
N GLU A 235 -5.89 -19.61 3.39
CA GLU A 235 -4.83 -20.55 3.02
C GLU A 235 -3.49 -19.82 2.87
N PRO A 236 -2.44 -20.16 3.65
CA PRO A 236 -1.17 -19.45 3.60
C PRO A 236 -0.47 -19.48 2.24
N SER A 237 -0.54 -20.58 1.49
CA SER A 237 0.06 -20.68 0.15
C SER A 237 -0.62 -19.72 -0.84
N ARG A 238 -1.94 -19.63 -0.80
CA ARG A 238 -2.73 -18.71 -1.62
C ARG A 238 -2.49 -17.26 -1.25
N LEU A 239 -2.53 -16.96 0.06
CA LEU A 239 -2.21 -15.63 0.58
C LEU A 239 -0.80 -15.19 0.16
N TYR A 240 0.16 -16.11 0.22
CA TYR A 240 1.54 -15.88 -0.19
C TYR A 240 1.64 -15.53 -1.68
N GLY A 241 1.01 -16.33 -2.55
CA GLY A 241 0.99 -16.07 -4.00
C GLY A 241 0.42 -14.69 -4.32
N VAL A 242 -0.73 -14.36 -3.75
CA VAL A 242 -1.37 -13.04 -3.96
C VAL A 242 -0.49 -11.91 -3.44
N PHE A 243 0.09 -12.05 -2.25
CA PHE A 243 0.99 -11.02 -1.70
C PHE A 243 2.24 -10.83 -2.56
N ARG A 244 2.86 -11.92 -3.03
CA ARG A 244 4.03 -11.86 -3.91
C ARG A 244 3.70 -11.06 -5.18
N GLU A 245 2.60 -11.38 -5.85
CA GLU A 245 2.17 -10.67 -7.06
C GLU A 245 1.83 -9.20 -6.80
N MET A 246 1.11 -8.90 -5.71
CA MET A 246 0.84 -7.52 -5.28
C MET A 246 2.13 -6.73 -5.06
N TYR A 247 3.11 -7.37 -4.42
CA TYR A 247 4.39 -6.74 -4.13
C TYR A 247 5.18 -6.44 -5.41
N VAL A 248 5.42 -7.45 -6.25
CA VAL A 248 6.29 -7.32 -7.43
C VAL A 248 5.68 -6.48 -8.55
N ARG A 249 4.35 -6.29 -8.57
CA ARG A 249 3.67 -5.42 -9.55
C ARG A 249 3.46 -4.00 -9.03
N TYR A 250 3.12 -3.85 -7.74
CA TYR A 250 2.69 -2.58 -7.17
C TYR A 250 3.55 -2.13 -5.99
N PHE A 251 3.54 -2.84 -4.86
CA PHE A 251 4.05 -2.28 -3.60
C PHE A 251 5.55 -1.95 -3.62
N PHE A 252 6.36 -2.68 -4.38
CA PHE A 252 7.78 -2.35 -4.50
C PHE A 252 8.02 -0.91 -4.98
N ARG A 253 7.10 -0.38 -5.80
CA ARG A 253 7.17 0.98 -6.37
C ARG A 253 6.98 2.08 -5.33
N LEU A 254 6.36 1.75 -4.19
CA LEU A 254 6.08 2.68 -3.09
C LEU A 254 7.31 2.98 -2.23
N HIS A 255 8.38 2.21 -2.38
CA HIS A 255 9.62 2.37 -1.63
C HIS A 255 10.87 2.20 -2.51
N SER A 256 10.71 2.26 -3.84
CA SER A 256 11.80 2.23 -4.81
C SER A 256 11.83 3.52 -5.62
N ILE A 257 12.99 4.16 -5.70
CA ILE A 257 13.16 5.38 -6.50
C ILE A 257 13.18 4.98 -7.98
N SER A 258 12.21 5.49 -8.75
CA SER A 258 12.11 5.28 -10.19
C SER A 258 11.36 6.44 -10.84
N SER A 259 11.46 6.54 -12.18
CA SER A 259 10.69 7.49 -12.99
C SER A 259 9.31 6.96 -13.40
N HIS A 260 8.87 5.82 -12.87
CA HIS A 260 7.58 5.22 -13.21
C HIS A 260 6.42 6.10 -12.70
N PRO A 261 5.31 6.25 -13.44
CA PRO A 261 4.15 7.06 -13.00
C PRO A 261 3.56 6.62 -11.65
N SER A 262 3.45 5.30 -11.45
CA SER A 262 3.05 4.67 -10.17
C SER A 262 4.17 4.58 -9.11
N GLY A 263 5.36 5.15 -9.37
CA GLY A 263 6.47 5.15 -8.42
C GLY A 263 6.33 6.23 -7.36
N ILE A 264 6.85 6.00 -6.14
CA ILE A 264 6.64 6.90 -5.00
C ILE A 264 7.00 8.36 -5.27
N VAL A 265 8.08 8.62 -6.04
CA VAL A 265 8.48 9.99 -6.41
C VAL A 265 7.43 10.67 -7.28
N SER A 266 6.91 9.94 -8.28
CA SER A 266 5.84 10.41 -9.16
C SER A 266 4.55 10.65 -8.38
N LEU A 267 4.20 9.75 -7.46
CA LEU A 267 3.04 9.91 -6.57
C LEU A 267 3.16 11.14 -5.65
N CYS A 268 4.34 11.39 -5.10
CA CYS A 268 4.62 12.59 -4.30
C CYS A 268 4.41 13.88 -5.11
N LEU A 269 4.99 13.91 -6.32
CA LEU A 269 4.81 15.04 -7.24
C LEU A 269 3.34 15.20 -7.65
N GLN A 270 2.65 14.09 -7.87
CA GLN A 270 1.25 14.06 -8.24
C GLN A 270 0.35 14.62 -7.14
N PHE A 271 0.61 14.25 -5.88
CA PHE A 271 -0.05 14.78 -4.69
C PHE A 271 0.16 16.29 -4.56
N GLU A 272 1.41 16.77 -4.61
CA GLU A 272 1.69 18.20 -4.47
C GLU A 272 1.02 19.03 -5.58
N ARG A 273 1.05 18.54 -6.82
CA ARG A 273 0.38 19.18 -7.95
C ARG A 273 -1.13 19.26 -7.75
N LEU A 274 -1.75 18.18 -7.25
CA LEU A 274 -3.18 18.19 -6.94
C LEU A 274 -3.52 19.21 -5.88
N LEU A 275 -2.76 19.22 -4.78
CA LEU A 275 -3.04 20.07 -3.64
C LEU A 275 -2.85 21.55 -4.00
N GLN A 276 -1.79 21.89 -4.74
CA GLN A 276 -1.57 23.25 -5.23
C GLN A 276 -2.60 23.71 -6.25
N ALA A 277 -3.10 22.79 -7.09
CA ALA A 277 -4.11 23.13 -8.10
C ALA A 277 -5.50 23.39 -7.48
N HIS A 278 -5.92 22.58 -6.51
CA HIS A 278 -7.26 22.67 -5.93
C HIS A 278 -7.32 23.54 -4.67
N LEU A 279 -6.25 23.59 -3.88
CA LEU A 279 -6.20 24.24 -2.56
C LEU A 279 -4.89 25.04 -2.37
N PRO A 280 -4.58 26.00 -3.25
CA PRO A 280 -3.32 26.75 -3.18
C PRO A 280 -3.15 27.50 -1.86
N GLN A 281 -4.22 28.11 -1.34
CA GLN A 281 -4.18 28.86 -0.07
C GLN A 281 -3.81 27.96 1.11
N LEU A 282 -4.45 26.78 1.20
CA LEU A 282 -4.12 25.78 2.21
C LEU A 282 -2.67 25.32 2.10
N PHE A 283 -2.20 25.06 0.87
CA PHE A 283 -0.83 24.64 0.64
C PHE A 283 0.18 25.68 1.15
N TYR A 284 -0.03 26.97 0.89
CA TYR A 284 0.85 28.02 1.38
C TYR A 284 0.76 28.19 2.90
N HIS A 285 -0.45 28.23 3.45
CA HIS A 285 -0.69 28.34 4.89
C HIS A 285 0.04 27.24 5.67
N LEU A 286 -0.12 25.98 5.27
CA LEU A 286 0.54 24.86 5.93
C LEU A 286 2.07 24.96 5.85
N ARG A 287 2.63 25.45 4.74
CA ARG A 287 4.07 25.67 4.62
C ARG A 287 4.58 26.80 5.51
N GLU A 288 3.82 27.88 5.68
CA GLU A 288 4.19 29.00 6.54
C GLU A 288 4.30 28.59 8.01
N ILE A 289 3.42 27.70 8.47
CA ILE A 289 3.45 27.16 9.84
C ILE A 289 4.41 25.96 10.00
N GLY A 290 5.22 25.64 8.98
CA GLY A 290 6.19 24.54 9.00
C GLY A 290 5.59 23.14 8.80
N ALA A 291 4.31 23.04 8.46
CA ALA A 291 3.61 21.80 8.18
C ALA A 291 3.70 21.43 6.69
N GLN A 292 4.83 20.90 6.23
CA GLN A 292 4.97 20.47 4.82
C GLN A 292 3.95 19.36 4.49
N PRO A 293 2.95 19.59 3.60
CA PRO A 293 1.86 18.63 3.40
C PRO A 293 2.34 17.25 2.93
N LEU A 294 3.37 17.24 2.07
CA LEU A 294 3.96 16.00 1.57
C LEU A 294 4.57 15.15 2.68
N SER A 295 5.20 15.75 3.70
CA SER A 295 5.81 15.02 4.81
C SER A 295 4.78 14.24 5.64
N ILE A 296 3.55 14.75 5.72
CA ILE A 296 2.43 14.07 6.37
C ILE A 296 1.90 12.96 5.45
N ALA A 297 1.54 13.32 4.21
CA ALA A 297 0.93 12.40 3.24
C ALA A 297 1.85 11.23 2.84
N PHE A 298 3.17 11.42 2.86
CA PHE A 298 4.14 10.40 2.50
C PHE A 298 3.97 9.11 3.30
N LYS A 299 3.69 9.23 4.61
CA LYS A 299 3.50 8.08 5.50
C LYS A 299 2.30 7.22 5.07
N TRP A 300 1.25 7.84 4.55
CA TRP A 300 0.07 7.16 4.00
C TRP A 300 0.37 6.51 2.66
N MET A 301 1.01 7.26 1.75
CA MET A 301 1.26 6.79 0.39
C MET A 301 2.23 5.60 0.36
N VAL A 302 3.32 5.64 1.14
CA VAL A 302 4.27 4.53 1.20
C VAL A 302 3.58 3.25 1.66
N ARG A 303 2.65 3.33 2.62
CA ARG A 303 1.89 2.16 3.11
C ARG A 303 0.61 1.87 2.32
N ALA A 304 0.38 2.55 1.19
CA ALA A 304 -0.87 2.47 0.43
C ALA A 304 -2.12 2.59 1.32
N PHE A 305 -2.05 3.45 2.35
CA PHE A 305 -3.06 3.68 3.40
C PHE A 305 -3.34 2.52 4.38
N SER A 306 -2.60 1.42 4.30
CA SER A 306 -2.73 0.34 5.28
C SER A 306 -2.28 0.78 6.68
N GLY A 307 -3.09 0.45 7.69
CA GLY A 307 -2.93 0.92 9.08
C GLY A 307 -3.41 2.35 9.33
N TYR A 308 -4.09 2.97 8.35
CA TYR A 308 -4.68 4.30 8.50
C TYR A 308 -6.18 4.31 8.24
N LEU A 309 -6.62 3.60 7.19
CA LEU A 309 -8.03 3.41 6.87
C LEU A 309 -8.58 2.17 7.58
N SER A 310 -9.89 2.15 7.80
CA SER A 310 -10.57 0.89 8.11
C SER A 310 -10.41 -0.10 6.96
N THR A 311 -10.29 -1.39 7.27
CA THR A 311 -9.99 -2.45 6.28
C THR A 311 -10.97 -2.45 5.11
N ASP A 312 -12.27 -2.28 5.34
CA ASP A 312 -13.26 -2.26 4.26
C ASP A 312 -13.00 -1.12 3.27
N GLN A 313 -12.62 0.06 3.77
CA GLN A 313 -12.31 1.22 2.94
C GLN A 313 -10.96 1.08 2.22
N LEU A 314 -9.98 0.46 2.88
CA LEU A 314 -8.70 0.12 2.27
C LEU A 314 -8.85 -0.88 1.11
N LEU A 315 -9.68 -1.92 1.29
CA LEU A 315 -9.93 -2.90 0.24
C LEU A 315 -10.63 -2.27 -0.97
N LEU A 316 -11.54 -1.31 -0.76
CA LEU A 316 -12.13 -0.54 -1.86
C LEU A 316 -11.08 0.28 -2.62
N LEU A 317 -10.09 0.87 -1.93
CA LEU A 317 -8.97 1.55 -2.58
C LEU A 317 -8.15 0.57 -3.43
N TRP A 318 -7.82 -0.59 -2.86
CA TRP A 318 -7.00 -1.60 -3.55
C TRP A 318 -7.73 -2.28 -4.70
N ASP A 319 -9.07 -2.40 -4.65
CA ASP A 319 -9.89 -2.79 -5.81
C ASP A 319 -9.60 -1.86 -7.01
N ARG A 320 -9.44 -0.54 -6.77
CA ARG A 320 -9.14 0.45 -7.83
C ARG A 320 -7.67 0.42 -8.24
N VAL A 321 -6.73 0.14 -7.32
CA VAL A 321 -5.33 -0.08 -7.69
C VAL A 321 -5.21 -1.22 -8.70
N LEU A 322 -5.88 -2.33 -8.43
CA LEU A 322 -5.92 -3.48 -9.33
C LEU A 322 -6.73 -3.18 -10.59
N GLY A 323 -7.92 -2.59 -10.46
CA GLY A 323 -8.79 -2.34 -11.62
C GLY A 323 -8.23 -1.35 -12.63
N PHE A 324 -7.49 -0.34 -12.16
CA PHE A 324 -6.78 0.62 -13.02
C PHE A 324 -5.34 0.21 -13.34
N ASP A 325 -4.83 -0.86 -12.74
CA ASP A 325 -3.42 -1.27 -12.83
C ASP A 325 -2.45 -0.11 -12.53
N SER A 326 -2.77 0.66 -11.47
CA SER A 326 -2.05 1.90 -11.16
C SER A 326 -2.15 2.30 -9.68
N LEU A 327 -1.07 2.86 -9.14
CA LEU A 327 -1.02 3.41 -7.78
C LEU A 327 -1.36 4.90 -7.72
N GLU A 328 -1.63 5.56 -8.85
CA GLU A 328 -1.91 7.01 -8.89
C GLU A 328 -3.12 7.41 -8.02
N ILE A 329 -4.09 6.50 -7.86
CA ILE A 329 -5.26 6.72 -7.01
C ILE A 329 -4.88 6.94 -5.53
N VAL A 330 -3.73 6.43 -5.10
CA VAL A 330 -3.20 6.62 -3.73
C VAL A 330 -2.85 8.10 -3.49
N ALA A 331 -2.21 8.76 -4.47
CA ALA A 331 -1.90 10.19 -4.37
C ALA A 331 -3.17 11.07 -4.48
N VAL A 332 -4.15 10.62 -5.28
CA VAL A 332 -5.46 11.28 -5.36
C VAL A 332 -6.17 11.25 -4.02
N LEU A 333 -6.26 10.08 -3.39
CA LEU A 333 -6.87 9.94 -2.07
C LEU A 333 -6.16 10.84 -1.04
N ALA A 334 -4.83 10.86 -1.04
CA ALA A 334 -4.06 11.73 -0.13
C ALA A 334 -4.46 13.21 -0.28
N ALA A 335 -4.57 13.73 -1.51
CA ALA A 335 -5.00 15.11 -1.72
C ALA A 335 -6.47 15.33 -1.32
N ALA A 336 -7.33 14.34 -1.57
CA ALA A 336 -8.74 14.39 -1.21
C ALA A 336 -8.93 14.47 0.32
N VAL A 337 -8.11 13.75 1.11
CA VAL A 337 -8.11 13.85 2.58
C VAL A 337 -7.82 15.29 3.04
N PHE A 338 -6.82 15.95 2.44
CA PHE A 338 -6.53 17.37 2.73
C PHE A 338 -7.70 18.27 2.34
N ALA A 339 -8.34 18.02 1.19
CA ALA A 339 -9.51 18.77 0.77
C ALA A 339 -10.69 18.64 1.73
N PHE A 340 -10.95 17.43 2.20
CA PHE A 340 -12.03 17.15 3.15
C PHE A 340 -11.82 17.83 4.50
N ARG A 341 -10.57 17.98 4.93
CA ARG A 341 -10.21 18.63 6.19
C ARG A 341 -9.79 20.10 6.02
N ALA A 342 -10.01 20.69 4.83
CA ALA A 342 -9.43 21.98 4.47
C ALA A 342 -9.84 23.12 5.42
N GLU A 343 -11.11 23.21 5.80
CA GLU A 343 -11.60 24.23 6.73
C GLU A 343 -10.85 24.17 8.07
N ASN A 344 -10.83 22.99 8.71
CA ASN A 344 -10.10 22.79 9.96
C ASN A 344 -8.60 23.06 9.81
N LEU A 345 -8.01 22.67 8.68
CA LEU A 345 -6.58 22.87 8.42
C LEU A 345 -6.20 24.32 8.15
N MET A 346 -7.14 25.18 7.75
CA MET A 346 -6.90 26.62 7.60
C MET A 346 -6.85 27.35 8.95
N GLU A 347 -7.36 26.72 10.01
CA GLU A 347 -7.38 27.28 11.38
C GLU A 347 -6.17 26.86 12.23
N VAL A 348 -5.38 25.90 11.76
CA VAL A 348 -4.22 25.41 12.51
C VAL A 348 -3.06 26.40 12.47
N THR A 349 -2.25 26.43 13.53
CA THR A 349 -1.12 27.38 13.64
C THR A 349 0.22 26.68 13.86
N SER A 350 0.23 25.34 13.87
CA SER A 350 1.44 24.54 14.05
C SER A 350 1.36 23.20 13.32
N LEU A 351 2.52 22.59 13.06
CA LEU A 351 2.63 21.22 12.55
C LEU A 351 1.88 20.21 13.42
N ALA A 352 2.01 20.29 14.75
CA ALA A 352 1.36 19.35 15.65
C ALA A 352 -0.18 19.41 15.55
N SER A 353 -0.76 20.61 15.44
CA SER A 353 -2.20 20.77 15.22
C SER A 353 -2.65 20.25 13.86
N ALA A 354 -1.85 20.45 12.80
CA ALA A 354 -2.15 19.90 11.48
C ALA A 354 -2.10 18.36 11.48
N GLU A 355 -1.09 17.77 12.12
CA GLU A 355 -1.01 16.32 12.31
C GLU A 355 -2.18 15.78 13.12
N ALA A 356 -2.64 16.49 14.16
CA ALA A 356 -3.80 16.10 14.95
C ALA A 356 -5.10 16.08 14.13
N VAL A 357 -5.35 17.10 13.29
CA VAL A 357 -6.51 17.15 12.38
C VAL A 357 -6.50 15.99 11.38
N LEU A 358 -5.32 15.50 11.02
CA LEU A 358 -5.09 14.46 10.03
C LEU A 358 -4.75 13.09 10.64
N ALA A 359 -4.82 12.93 11.96
CA ALA A 359 -4.35 11.73 12.64
C ALA A 359 -5.27 10.52 12.40
N ASP A 360 -6.58 10.73 12.49
CA ASP A 360 -7.58 9.68 12.33
C ASP A 360 -8.23 9.71 10.94
N LEU A 361 -7.90 8.68 10.15
CA LEU A 361 -8.47 8.44 8.83
C LEU A 361 -9.45 7.24 8.82
N SER A 362 -9.64 6.55 9.96
CA SER A 362 -10.38 5.29 10.03
C SER A 362 -11.85 5.43 9.65
N THR A 363 -12.42 6.62 9.90
CA THR A 363 -13.82 6.98 9.65
C THR A 363 -14.10 7.46 8.22
N LEU A 364 -13.06 7.67 7.41
CA LEU A 364 -13.22 8.23 6.06
C LEU A 364 -13.88 7.23 5.12
N LYS A 365 -14.79 7.75 4.27
CA LYS A 365 -15.36 7.01 3.15
C LYS A 365 -14.55 7.30 1.89
N VAL A 366 -13.72 6.34 1.48
CA VAL A 366 -12.72 6.50 0.41
C VAL A 366 -13.37 6.84 -0.92
N MET A 367 -14.40 6.09 -1.32
CA MET A 367 -14.98 6.26 -2.65
C MET A 367 -15.71 7.59 -2.83
N PRO A 368 -16.63 8.01 -1.93
CA PRO A 368 -17.23 9.34 -2.01
C PRO A 368 -16.17 10.44 -2.04
N LEU A 369 -15.13 10.31 -1.23
CA LEU A 369 -14.08 11.32 -1.09
C LEU A 369 -13.28 11.50 -2.40
N ILE A 370 -12.89 10.39 -3.02
CA ILE A 370 -12.19 10.39 -4.31
C ILE A 370 -13.10 10.98 -5.40
N GLN A 371 -14.37 10.55 -5.49
CA GLN A 371 -15.28 11.05 -6.53
C GLN A 371 -15.51 12.56 -6.41
N ILE A 372 -15.77 13.05 -5.20
CA ILE A 372 -15.95 14.49 -4.94
C ILE A 372 -14.70 15.26 -5.36
N PHE A 373 -13.51 14.79 -4.97
CA PHE A 373 -12.25 15.47 -5.28
C PHE A 373 -11.85 15.45 -6.76
N ILE A 374 -12.27 14.45 -7.54
CA ILE A 374 -11.97 14.40 -8.99
C ILE A 374 -13.03 15.15 -9.81
N PHE A 375 -14.31 15.00 -9.43
CA PHE A 375 -15.44 15.37 -10.29
C PHE A 375 -16.33 16.49 -9.73
N ALA A 376 -16.42 16.67 -8.41
CA ALA A 376 -17.27 17.71 -7.81
C ALA A 376 -16.50 19.02 -7.53
N THR A 377 -15.19 18.95 -7.29
CA THR A 377 -14.30 20.11 -7.20
C THR A 377 -14.01 20.66 -8.60
N VAL A 378 -15.04 21.20 -9.22
CA VAL A 378 -14.89 22.23 -10.25
C VAL A 378 -14.87 23.57 -9.51
N ILE A 379 -13.77 24.29 -9.74
CA ILE A 379 -13.49 25.68 -9.33
C ILE A 379 -14.70 26.59 -9.56
#